data_AF-A0A9Q4BVD6-F1
#
_entry.id   AF-A0A9Q4BVD6-F1
#
_cell.length_a   1.000
_cell.length_b   1.000
_cell.length_c   1.000
_cell.angle_alpha   90.00
_cell.angle_beta   90.00
_cell.angle_gamma   90.00
#
_symmetry.space_group_name_H-M   'P 1'
#
loop_
_entity.id
_entity.type
_entity.pdbx_description
1 polymer ?
#
loop_
_entity_poly.entity_id
_entity_poly.type
_entity_poly.pdbx_seq_one_letter_code
_entity_poly.pdbx_strand_id
1 'polypeptide(L)'
;MGNTKQKIIAYLLAASFLLLLGNILVDRFHKVKPGLPYPGQSFLSAGEINSLFEDAVCEFGVEKSWIERKPVGTDQSGDATFNYNVKVTADLPVTLILNELNRRFLEHGLKITAKEMRKEKTTSIKILREKNVMLQADFVTDPAAVRSAATIGFIIKDVEKLSDKDFAEFLSLPENYTIVLSPSEKSEKAAKEIVSQNKEYIVLLGDNIDEVRFRFDDDYSDKRLNTSVRSILGAFGNSKLYLVDDASDLYKSRQYLVVKTAFEKRKLNLVPLNTFTELKSREDKDLESMFRYYCESSASGE
;
A
#
# COMPACT_ATOMS: atom_id res chain seq x y z
N MET A 1 37.03 54.08 9.48
CA MET A 1 36.08 52.93 9.50
C MET A 1 36.33 51.85 8.43
N GLY A 2 37.01 52.11 7.30
CA GLY A 2 37.26 51.08 6.26
C GLY A 2 38.33 50.03 6.62
N ASN A 3 39.35 50.41 7.37
CA ASN A 3 40.53 49.57 7.64
C ASN A 3 40.22 48.38 8.57
N THR A 4 39.23 48.50 9.48
CA THR A 4 38.84 47.42 10.39
C THR A 4 38.02 46.33 9.69
N LYS A 5 37.12 46.72 8.77
CA LYS A 5 36.31 45.76 7.99
C LYS A 5 37.17 44.95 7.02
N GLN A 6 38.15 45.58 6.37
CA GLN A 6 39.10 44.88 5.49
C GLN A 6 39.96 43.86 6.26
N LYS A 7 40.41 44.20 7.48
CA LYS A 7 41.14 43.26 8.34
C LYS A 7 40.28 42.07 8.78
N ILE A 8 39.01 42.30 9.14
CA ILE A 8 38.09 41.21 9.52
C ILE A 8 37.85 40.28 8.34
N ILE A 9 37.62 40.81 7.13
CA ILE A 9 37.45 40.01 5.92
C ILE A 9 38.73 39.20 5.64
N ALA A 10 39.91 39.81 5.74
CA ALA A 10 41.18 39.11 5.54
C ALA A 10 41.37 37.96 6.55
N TYR A 11 41.03 38.16 7.83
CA TYR A 11 41.09 37.09 8.84
C TYR A 11 40.10 35.96 8.57
N LEU A 12 38.88 36.27 8.15
CA LEU A 12 37.88 35.25 7.79
C LEU A 12 38.33 34.43 6.57
N LEU A 13 38.95 35.07 5.60
CA LEU A 13 39.45 34.41 4.38
C LEU A 13 40.66 33.53 4.69
N ALA A 14 41.58 34.00 5.54
CA ALA A 14 42.70 33.19 6.02
C ALA A 14 42.22 31.99 6.86
N ALA A 15 41.22 32.19 7.72
CA ALA A 15 40.63 31.12 8.52
C ALA A 15 39.90 30.08 7.66
N SER A 16 39.15 30.50 6.63
CA SER A 16 38.49 29.55 5.73
C SER A 16 39.50 28.75 4.91
N PHE A 17 40.59 29.37 4.48
CA PHE A 17 41.67 28.69 3.77
C PHE A 17 42.40 27.68 4.66
N LEU A 18 42.64 28.04 5.93
CA LEU A 18 43.19 27.12 6.94
C LEU A 18 42.25 25.94 7.23
N LEU A 19 40.94 26.19 7.34
CA LEU A 19 39.95 25.13 7.50
C LEU A 19 39.89 24.20 6.30
N LEU A 20 39.99 24.75 5.08
CA LEU A 20 40.02 23.96 3.85
C LEU A 20 41.27 23.07 3.78
N LEU A 21 42.44 23.63 4.10
CA LEU A 21 43.68 22.86 4.21
C LEU A 21 43.60 21.79 5.30
N GLY A 22 43.00 22.12 6.44
CA GLY A 22 42.71 21.17 7.52
C GLY A 22 41.84 20.02 7.01
N ASN A 23 40.77 20.31 6.27
CA ASN A 23 39.88 19.29 5.72
C ASN A 23 40.60 18.38 4.71
N ILE A 24 41.42 18.96 3.82
CA ILE A 24 42.23 18.19 2.86
C ILE A 24 43.26 17.32 3.57
N LEU A 25 43.90 17.82 4.63
CA LEU A 25 44.87 17.05 5.42
C LEU A 25 44.17 15.95 6.23
N VAL A 26 42.98 16.21 6.79
CA VAL A 26 42.16 15.18 7.44
C VAL A 26 41.80 14.09 6.43
N ASP A 27 41.31 14.41 5.23
CA ASP A 27 41.01 13.42 4.19
C ASP A 27 42.26 12.64 3.72
N ARG A 28 43.44 13.29 3.74
CA ARG A 28 44.70 12.66 3.28
C ARG A 28 45.33 11.74 4.32
N PHE A 29 45.24 12.09 5.61
CA PHE A 29 45.86 11.33 6.71
C PHE A 29 44.87 10.42 7.43
N HIS A 30 43.59 10.76 7.47
CA HIS A 30 42.50 9.84 7.79
C HIS A 30 41.98 9.25 6.48
N LYS A 31 42.67 8.21 6.00
CA LYS A 31 41.91 7.11 5.41
C LYS A 31 41.06 6.54 6.55
N VAL A 32 39.89 7.12 6.80
CA VAL A 32 38.83 6.43 7.52
C VAL A 32 38.74 5.08 6.84
N LYS A 33 39.12 4.00 7.53
CA LYS A 33 38.79 2.67 7.04
C LYS A 33 37.28 2.69 6.89
N PRO A 34 36.73 2.65 5.65
CA PRO A 34 35.29 2.53 5.51
C PRO A 34 34.93 1.22 6.20
N GLY A 35 34.06 1.26 7.22
CA GLY A 35 33.60 0.03 7.87
C GLY A 35 33.61 -0.04 9.39
N LEU A 36 34.08 0.96 10.14
CA LEU A 36 33.81 0.95 11.58
C LEU A 36 32.39 1.49 11.83
N PRO A 37 31.48 0.66 12.39
CA PRO A 37 30.14 1.10 12.71
C PRO A 37 30.20 2.08 13.88
N TYR A 38 29.15 2.89 14.02
CA TYR A 38 28.93 3.66 15.24
C TYR A 38 28.96 2.70 16.46
N PRO A 39 29.56 3.09 17.58
CA PRO A 39 29.61 2.24 18.77
C PRO A 39 28.18 1.89 19.21
N GLY A 40 27.77 0.63 19.01
CA GLY A 40 26.45 0.12 19.36
C GLY A 40 25.74 -0.73 18.29
N GLN A 41 26.19 -0.79 17.04
CA GLN A 41 25.58 -1.66 16.01
C GLN A 41 26.21 -3.06 16.01
N SER A 42 25.42 -4.08 16.35
CA SER A 42 25.79 -5.48 16.15
C SER A 42 25.69 -5.83 14.67
N PHE A 43 26.80 -6.27 14.08
CA PHE A 43 26.77 -6.81 12.73
C PHE A 43 26.01 -8.13 12.70
N LEU A 44 25.07 -8.27 11.76
CA LEU A 44 24.42 -9.56 11.52
C LEU A 44 25.45 -10.59 11.05
N SER A 45 25.42 -11.78 11.64
CA SER A 45 26.12 -12.96 11.15
C SER A 45 25.54 -13.42 9.81
N ALA A 46 26.30 -14.26 9.11
CA ALA A 46 25.87 -14.80 7.82
C ALA A 46 24.57 -15.65 7.96
N GLY A 47 24.39 -16.32 9.11
CA GLY A 47 23.16 -17.06 9.43
C GLY A 47 21.97 -16.15 9.71
N GLU A 48 22.17 -15.02 10.39
CA GLU A 48 21.11 -14.02 10.62
C GLU A 48 20.69 -13.33 9.32
N ILE A 49 21.64 -13.00 8.45
CA ILE A 49 21.34 -12.47 7.11
C ILE A 49 20.51 -13.48 6.32
N ASN A 50 20.84 -14.77 6.43
CA ASN A 50 20.11 -15.83 5.75
C ASN A 50 18.66 -15.96 6.24
N SER A 51 18.47 -16.04 7.57
CA SER A 51 17.13 -16.12 8.17
C SER A 51 16.32 -14.89 7.78
N LEU A 52 16.89 -13.69 7.93
CA LEU A 52 16.22 -12.44 7.62
C LEU A 52 15.78 -12.35 6.14
N PHE A 53 16.60 -12.89 5.23
CA PHE A 53 16.25 -12.99 3.81
C PHE A 53 15.10 -13.98 3.58
N GLU A 54 15.20 -15.21 4.09
CA GLU A 54 14.16 -16.23 3.93
C GLU A 54 12.83 -15.78 4.52
N ASP A 55 12.86 -15.20 5.73
CA ASP A 55 11.67 -14.69 6.43
C ASP A 55 11.02 -13.56 5.63
N ALA A 56 11.81 -12.59 5.17
CA ALA A 56 11.30 -11.47 4.37
C ALA A 56 10.68 -11.92 3.04
N VAL A 57 11.24 -12.96 2.40
CA VAL A 57 10.67 -13.51 1.16
C VAL A 57 9.40 -14.32 1.43
N CYS A 58 9.39 -15.14 2.49
CA CYS A 58 8.24 -15.96 2.87
C CYS A 58 7.02 -15.12 3.28
N GLU A 59 7.22 -13.93 3.87
CA GLU A 59 6.12 -13.02 4.23
C GLU A 59 5.27 -12.55 3.04
N PHE A 60 5.80 -12.62 1.81
CA PHE A 60 5.02 -12.34 0.61
C PHE A 60 4.21 -13.54 0.09
N GLY A 61 4.22 -14.66 0.82
CA GLY A 61 3.56 -15.90 0.43
C GLY A 61 4.39 -16.74 -0.55
N VAL A 62 5.71 -16.53 -0.61
CA VAL A 62 6.63 -17.40 -1.35
C VAL A 62 6.85 -18.67 -0.56
N GLU A 63 6.54 -19.83 -1.13
CA GLU A 63 6.72 -21.10 -0.44
C GLU A 63 8.21 -21.40 -0.22
N LYS A 64 8.54 -22.06 0.90
CA LYS A 64 9.93 -22.54 1.15
C LYS A 64 10.43 -23.47 0.04
N SER A 65 9.52 -24.22 -0.58
CA SER A 65 9.80 -25.10 -1.73
C SER A 65 10.28 -24.32 -2.96
N TRP A 66 9.98 -23.02 -3.04
CA TRP A 66 10.35 -22.13 -4.15
C TRP A 66 11.67 -21.39 -3.92
N ILE A 67 12.25 -21.53 -2.72
CA ILE A 67 13.54 -20.96 -2.33
C ILE A 67 14.59 -22.06 -2.45
N GLU A 68 15.18 -22.17 -3.63
CA GLU A 68 16.21 -23.18 -3.91
C GLU A 68 17.60 -22.61 -3.59
N ARG A 69 18.27 -23.20 -2.61
CA ARG A 69 19.66 -22.83 -2.29
C ARG A 69 20.61 -23.46 -3.31
N LYS A 70 21.31 -22.62 -4.07
CA LYS A 70 22.42 -23.02 -4.95
C LYS A 70 23.67 -23.29 -4.10
N PRO A 71 24.63 -24.10 -4.61
CA PRO A 71 25.90 -24.31 -3.93
C PRO A 71 26.58 -22.99 -3.57
N VAL A 72 27.16 -22.95 -2.37
CA VAL A 72 27.87 -21.78 -1.84
C VAL A 72 29.02 -21.43 -2.78
N GLY A 73 28.99 -20.22 -3.32
CA GLY A 73 30.16 -19.64 -3.98
C GLY A 73 31.04 -18.98 -2.92
N THR A 74 32.35 -19.06 -3.08
CA THR A 74 33.29 -18.19 -2.35
C THR A 74 33.37 -16.85 -3.07
N ASP A 75 33.20 -15.75 -2.36
CA ASP A 75 33.49 -14.42 -2.91
C ASP A 75 35.00 -14.19 -3.05
N GLN A 76 35.40 -13.03 -3.57
CA GLN A 76 36.81 -12.67 -3.75
C GLN A 76 37.58 -12.57 -2.43
N SER A 77 36.87 -12.48 -1.28
CA SER A 77 37.42 -12.47 0.07
C SER A 77 37.53 -13.86 0.70
N GLY A 78 36.96 -14.90 0.09
CA GLY A 78 36.92 -16.27 0.63
C GLY A 78 35.78 -16.52 1.62
N ASP A 79 34.85 -15.58 1.78
CA ASP A 79 33.68 -15.75 2.62
C ASP A 79 32.59 -16.56 1.89
N ALA A 80 31.83 -17.36 2.66
CA ALA A 80 30.75 -18.17 2.14
C ALA A 80 29.56 -17.28 1.72
N THR A 81 29.33 -17.15 0.42
CA THR A 81 28.16 -16.44 -0.11
C THR A 81 26.97 -17.38 -0.24
N PHE A 82 25.84 -17.01 0.36
CA PHE A 82 24.57 -17.70 0.12
C PHE A 82 24.05 -17.36 -1.27
N ASN A 83 23.69 -18.38 -2.05
CA ASN A 83 23.16 -18.23 -3.40
C ASN A 83 21.75 -18.82 -3.45
N TYR A 84 20.76 -18.02 -3.87
CA TYR A 84 19.36 -18.45 -3.99
C TYR A 84 18.84 -18.37 -5.41
N ASN A 85 17.98 -19.31 -5.77
CA ASN A 85 16.98 -19.14 -6.81
C ASN A 85 15.62 -19.06 -6.11
N VAL A 86 14.90 -17.98 -6.33
CA VAL A 86 13.58 -17.76 -5.72
C VAL A 86 12.56 -17.66 -6.84
N LYS A 87 11.62 -18.60 -6.89
CA LYS A 87 10.47 -18.47 -7.80
C LYS A 87 9.47 -17.49 -7.19
N VAL A 88 9.04 -16.52 -7.99
CA VAL A 88 8.03 -15.54 -7.61
C VAL A 88 6.86 -15.60 -8.57
N THR A 89 5.65 -15.44 -8.05
CA THR A 89 4.43 -15.45 -8.84
C THR A 89 4.31 -14.19 -9.70
N ALA A 90 3.53 -14.26 -10.78
CA ALA A 90 3.35 -13.11 -11.68
C ALA A 90 2.62 -11.91 -11.06
N ASP A 91 1.81 -12.15 -10.02
CA ASP A 91 1.07 -11.11 -9.28
C ASP A 91 1.90 -10.42 -8.20
N LEU A 92 3.14 -10.86 -7.95
CA LEU A 92 4.04 -10.31 -6.94
C LEU A 92 5.22 -9.57 -7.60
N PRO A 93 5.18 -8.22 -7.68
CA PRO A 93 6.30 -7.44 -8.19
C PRO A 93 7.54 -7.63 -7.31
N VAL A 94 8.67 -8.01 -7.92
CA VAL A 94 9.96 -8.16 -7.21
C VAL A 94 10.39 -6.85 -6.53
N THR A 95 9.95 -5.70 -7.05
CA THR A 95 10.19 -4.38 -6.45
C THR A 95 9.62 -4.25 -5.04
N LEU A 96 8.49 -4.90 -4.72
CA LEU A 96 7.94 -4.89 -3.37
C LEU A 96 8.82 -5.67 -2.40
N ILE A 97 9.26 -6.86 -2.82
CA ILE A 97 10.20 -7.69 -2.04
C ILE A 97 11.50 -6.91 -1.81
N LEU A 98 12.03 -6.25 -2.84
CA LEU A 98 13.24 -5.42 -2.75
C LEU A 98 13.10 -4.27 -1.76
N ASN A 99 11.96 -3.58 -1.76
CA ASN A 99 11.71 -2.49 -0.81
C ASN A 99 11.70 -3.01 0.63
N GLU A 100 11.07 -4.14 0.87
CA GLU A 100 11.01 -4.75 2.21
C GLU A 100 12.38 -5.25 2.67
N LEU A 101 13.11 -5.95 1.81
CA LEU A 101 14.49 -6.37 2.09
C LEU A 101 15.35 -5.13 2.39
N ASN A 102 15.25 -4.08 1.58
CA ASN A 102 16.04 -2.86 1.80
C ASN A 102 15.71 -2.21 3.15
N ARG A 103 14.44 -2.16 3.54
CA ARG A 103 14.01 -1.66 4.85
C ARG A 103 14.67 -2.44 5.99
N ARG A 104 14.66 -3.77 5.92
CA ARG A 104 15.25 -4.64 6.96
C ARG A 104 16.77 -4.57 7.01
N PHE A 105 17.43 -4.56 5.86
CA PHE A 105 18.89 -4.65 5.79
C PHE A 105 19.62 -3.32 5.98
N LEU A 106 18.97 -2.19 5.67
CA LEU A 106 19.58 -0.86 5.75
C LEU A 106 20.01 -0.51 7.18
N GLU A 107 19.20 -0.87 8.18
CA GLU A 107 19.49 -0.62 9.61
C GLU A 107 20.74 -1.37 10.10
N HIS A 108 21.13 -2.44 9.40
CA HIS A 108 22.29 -3.28 9.70
C HIS A 108 23.52 -2.96 8.84
N GLY A 109 23.51 -1.83 8.11
CA GLY A 109 24.62 -1.40 7.26
C GLY A 109 24.84 -2.28 6.03
N LEU A 110 23.81 -3.03 5.61
CA LEU A 110 23.83 -3.87 4.42
C LEU A 110 23.16 -3.13 3.26
N LYS A 111 23.76 -3.23 2.08
CA LYS A 111 23.28 -2.58 0.86
C LYS A 111 22.80 -3.62 -0.14
N ILE A 112 21.62 -3.38 -0.70
CA ILE A 112 21.09 -4.20 -1.80
C ILE A 112 21.42 -3.52 -3.12
N THR A 113 21.92 -4.31 -4.06
CA THR A 113 22.00 -3.94 -5.47
C THR A 113 21.17 -4.91 -6.27
N ALA A 114 20.41 -4.41 -7.24
CA ALA A 114 19.51 -5.22 -8.05
C ALA A 114 19.77 -4.97 -9.54
N LYS A 115 19.63 -6.02 -10.35
CA LYS A 115 19.74 -5.95 -11.81
C LYS A 115 18.59 -6.75 -12.42
N GLU A 116 17.71 -6.04 -13.13
CA GLU A 116 16.59 -6.63 -13.85
C GLU A 116 17.05 -7.10 -15.24
N MET A 117 16.75 -8.36 -15.57
CA MET A 117 17.05 -8.99 -16.86
C MET A 117 15.74 -9.32 -17.57
N ARG A 118 15.15 -8.31 -18.22
CA ARG A 118 13.80 -8.38 -18.84
C ARG A 118 13.57 -9.59 -19.75
N LYS A 119 14.57 -10.01 -20.53
CA LYS A 119 14.46 -11.15 -21.45
C LYS A 119 14.30 -12.49 -20.72
N GLU A 120 14.86 -12.59 -19.52
CA GLU A 120 14.87 -13.81 -18.71
C GLU A 120 13.79 -13.80 -17.63
N LYS A 121 13.04 -12.70 -17.48
CA LYS A 121 12.11 -12.46 -16.36
C LYS A 121 12.76 -12.71 -14.99
N THR A 122 14.04 -12.37 -14.92
CA THR A 122 14.87 -12.61 -13.74
C THR A 122 15.34 -11.27 -13.18
N THR A 123 15.24 -11.11 -11.86
CA THR A 123 15.88 -10.01 -11.15
C THR A 123 16.95 -10.58 -10.22
N SER A 124 18.21 -10.31 -10.53
CA SER A 124 19.32 -10.73 -9.67
C SER A 124 19.63 -9.65 -8.65
N ILE A 125 19.80 -10.06 -7.39
CA ILE A 125 20.13 -9.17 -6.29
C ILE A 125 21.43 -9.60 -5.61
N LYS A 126 22.13 -8.62 -5.04
CA LYS A 126 23.29 -8.83 -4.18
C LYS A 126 23.15 -7.99 -2.93
N ILE A 127 23.23 -8.66 -1.78
CA ILE A 127 23.31 -8.03 -0.47
C ILE A 127 24.78 -7.94 -0.09
N LEU A 128 25.22 -6.71 0.13
CA LEU A 128 26.62 -6.35 0.27
C LEU A 128 26.84 -5.76 1.66
N ARG A 129 27.93 -6.16 2.30
CA ARG A 129 28.56 -5.37 3.36
C ARG A 129 29.75 -4.67 2.74
N GLU A 130 29.66 -3.36 2.64
CA GLU A 130 30.64 -2.55 1.89
C GLU A 130 30.80 -3.02 0.44
N LYS A 131 31.78 -3.91 0.20
CA LYS A 131 32.10 -4.50 -1.11
C LYS A 131 32.02 -6.04 -1.13
N ASN A 132 31.85 -6.67 0.02
CA ASN A 132 31.82 -8.13 0.14
C ASN A 132 30.39 -8.63 -0.03
N VAL A 133 30.22 -9.70 -0.81
CA VAL A 133 28.91 -10.25 -1.15
C VAL A 133 28.51 -11.25 -0.07
N MET A 134 27.53 -10.87 0.74
CA MET A 134 27.03 -11.71 1.83
C MET A 134 25.97 -12.70 1.31
N LEU A 135 25.13 -12.24 0.38
CA LEU A 135 24.06 -13.05 -0.22
C LEU A 135 23.81 -12.61 -1.66
N GLN A 136 23.56 -13.56 -2.53
CA GLN A 136 23.07 -13.36 -3.89
C GLN A 136 21.78 -14.17 -4.09
N ALA A 137 20.79 -13.57 -4.74
CA ALA A 137 19.56 -14.26 -5.09
C ALA A 137 19.09 -13.88 -6.48
N ASP A 138 18.58 -14.85 -7.23
CA ASP A 138 17.90 -14.65 -8.50
C ASP A 138 16.40 -14.84 -8.28
N PHE A 139 15.61 -13.79 -8.44
CA PHE A 139 14.15 -13.89 -8.46
C PHE A 139 13.67 -14.17 -9.88
N VAL A 140 13.08 -15.34 -10.09
CA VAL A 140 12.57 -15.79 -11.40
C VAL A 140 11.06 -15.76 -11.38
N THR A 141 10.44 -14.94 -12.24
CA THR A 141 8.98 -14.89 -12.32
C THR A 141 8.43 -16.12 -13.02
N ASP A 142 7.65 -16.92 -12.29
CA ASP A 142 6.92 -18.07 -12.78
C ASP A 142 5.42 -17.72 -12.94
N PRO A 143 4.92 -17.60 -14.18
CA PRO A 143 3.50 -17.32 -14.43
C PRO A 143 2.54 -18.44 -14.01
N ALA A 144 3.03 -19.67 -13.84
CA ALA A 144 2.21 -20.81 -13.43
C ALA A 144 2.14 -20.96 -11.90
N ALA A 145 3.08 -20.36 -11.17
CA ALA A 145 3.06 -20.35 -9.71
C ALA A 145 1.93 -19.43 -9.23
N VAL A 146 1.05 -20.01 -8.40
CA VAL A 146 -0.05 -19.29 -7.74
C VAL A 146 0.16 -19.45 -6.25
N ARG A 147 0.32 -18.34 -5.55
CA ARG A 147 0.46 -18.33 -4.08
C ARG A 147 -0.93 -18.45 -3.46
N SER A 148 -1.01 -19.14 -2.32
CA SER A 148 -2.22 -19.13 -1.50
C SER A 148 -2.38 -17.74 -0.88
N ALA A 149 -3.15 -16.87 -1.55
CA ALA A 149 -3.43 -15.53 -1.11
C ALA A 149 -4.95 -15.34 -0.93
N ALA A 150 -5.34 -14.77 0.19
CA ALA A 150 -6.70 -14.28 0.37
C ALA A 150 -6.91 -13.07 -0.55
N THR A 151 -8.03 -13.04 -1.27
CA THR A 151 -8.44 -11.84 -1.99
C THR A 151 -9.17 -10.92 -1.01
N ILE A 152 -8.65 -9.71 -0.82
CA ILE A 152 -9.24 -8.72 0.06
C ILE A 152 -9.72 -7.54 -0.78
N GLY A 153 -10.96 -7.12 -0.56
CA GLY A 153 -11.54 -5.91 -1.15
C GLY A 153 -11.82 -4.87 -0.08
N PHE A 154 -11.43 -3.62 -0.33
CA PHE A 154 -11.71 -2.51 0.59
C PHE A 154 -12.85 -1.64 0.07
N ILE A 155 -13.82 -1.40 0.95
CA ILE A 155 -14.92 -0.45 0.73
C ILE A 155 -14.74 0.70 1.72
N ILE A 156 -14.55 1.91 1.20
CA ILE A 156 -14.24 3.09 2.01
C ILE A 156 -15.48 3.99 2.10
N LYS A 157 -15.98 4.17 3.33
CA LYS A 157 -17.11 5.05 3.66
C LYS A 157 -16.63 6.47 3.96
N ASP A 158 -17.57 7.41 4.01
CA ASP A 158 -17.37 8.76 4.54
C ASP A 158 -16.36 9.65 3.77
N VAL A 159 -15.97 9.27 2.55
CA VAL A 159 -15.05 10.10 1.74
C VAL A 159 -15.63 11.48 1.42
N GLU A 160 -16.95 11.61 1.44
CA GLU A 160 -17.68 12.85 1.23
C GLU A 160 -17.43 13.91 2.32
N LYS A 161 -16.87 13.49 3.47
CA LYS A 161 -16.44 14.35 4.58
C LYS A 161 -15.03 14.92 4.37
N LEU A 162 -14.26 14.39 3.41
CA LEU A 162 -12.94 14.91 3.08
C LEU A 162 -13.04 16.29 2.42
N SER A 163 -11.99 17.09 2.58
CA SER A 163 -11.82 18.31 1.78
C SER A 163 -11.54 17.96 0.31
N ASP A 164 -11.79 18.87 -0.61
CA ASP A 164 -11.53 18.63 -2.05
C ASP A 164 -10.06 18.25 -2.32
N LYS A 165 -9.13 18.82 -1.54
CA LYS A 165 -7.71 18.49 -1.63
C LYS A 165 -7.44 17.06 -1.15
N ASP A 166 -7.94 16.70 0.03
CA ASP A 166 -7.70 15.37 0.61
C ASP A 166 -8.40 14.29 -0.21
N PHE A 167 -9.55 14.62 -0.82
CA PHE A 167 -10.24 13.73 -1.74
C PHE A 167 -9.42 13.48 -3.01
N ALA A 168 -8.85 14.51 -3.62
CA ALA A 168 -7.98 14.35 -4.79
C ALA A 168 -6.71 13.54 -4.46
N GLU A 169 -6.12 13.77 -3.29
CA GLU A 169 -4.97 12.99 -2.81
C GLU A 169 -5.37 11.52 -2.59
N PHE A 170 -6.50 11.28 -1.94
CA PHE A 170 -7.05 9.93 -1.75
C PHE A 170 -7.28 9.20 -3.09
N LEU A 171 -7.87 9.88 -4.08
CA LEU A 171 -8.07 9.31 -5.42
C LEU A 171 -6.77 8.95 -6.16
N SER A 172 -5.67 9.63 -5.82
CA SER A 172 -4.36 9.39 -6.43
C SER A 172 -3.65 8.13 -5.93
N LEU A 173 -4.15 7.54 -4.84
CA LEU A 173 -3.60 6.29 -4.27
C LEU A 173 -3.63 5.17 -5.32
N PRO A 174 -2.53 4.42 -5.54
CA PRO A 174 -2.47 3.38 -6.57
C PRO A 174 -3.30 2.13 -6.22
N GLU A 175 -3.65 1.94 -4.96
CA GLU A 175 -4.35 0.74 -4.48
C GLU A 175 -5.78 0.63 -5.04
N ASN A 176 -6.25 -0.60 -5.20
CA ASN A 176 -7.63 -0.88 -5.59
C ASN A 176 -8.53 -0.80 -4.36
N TYR A 177 -9.50 0.10 -4.40
CA TYR A 177 -10.54 0.24 -3.40
C TYR A 177 -11.81 0.75 -4.05
N THR A 178 -12.93 0.54 -3.36
CA THR A 178 -14.25 0.98 -3.80
C THR A 178 -14.79 2.03 -2.85
N ILE A 179 -15.30 3.12 -3.41
CA ILE A 179 -15.81 4.25 -2.63
C ILE A 179 -17.31 4.11 -2.40
N VAL A 180 -17.78 4.36 -1.17
CA VAL A 180 -19.21 4.47 -0.89
C VAL A 180 -19.68 5.91 -1.06
N LEU A 181 -20.75 6.09 -1.83
CA LEU A 181 -21.40 7.38 -2.03
C LEU A 181 -22.85 7.34 -1.56
N SER A 182 -23.24 8.31 -0.73
CA SER A 182 -24.64 8.57 -0.44
C SER A 182 -25.23 9.46 -1.56
N PRO A 183 -26.40 9.14 -2.13
CA PRO A 183 -27.00 9.95 -3.20
C PRO A 183 -27.16 11.43 -2.82
N SER A 184 -26.49 12.31 -3.54
CA SER A 184 -26.57 13.77 -3.40
C SER A 184 -26.09 14.45 -4.68
N GLU A 185 -26.31 15.76 -4.82
CA GLU A 185 -25.73 16.53 -5.93
C GLU A 185 -24.19 16.57 -5.85
N LYS A 186 -23.64 16.61 -4.63
CA LYS A 186 -22.19 16.57 -4.41
C LYS A 186 -21.61 15.23 -4.85
N SER A 187 -22.24 14.12 -4.45
CA SER A 187 -21.75 12.79 -4.79
C SER A 187 -21.95 12.43 -6.27
N GLU A 188 -22.95 13.01 -6.95
CA GLU A 188 -23.08 12.87 -8.41
C GLU A 188 -21.85 13.46 -9.15
N LYS A 189 -21.32 14.60 -8.67
CA LYS A 189 -20.09 15.19 -9.22
C LYS A 189 -18.88 14.31 -8.88
N ALA A 190 -18.75 13.88 -7.62
CA ALA A 190 -17.68 13.01 -7.17
C ALA A 190 -17.64 11.68 -7.95
N ALA A 191 -18.80 11.09 -8.26
CA ALA A 191 -18.90 9.85 -9.04
C ALA A 191 -18.24 9.98 -10.43
N LYS A 192 -18.34 11.14 -11.08
CA LYS A 192 -17.70 11.38 -12.38
C LYS A 192 -16.18 11.47 -12.25
N GLU A 193 -15.71 12.12 -11.19
CA GLU A 193 -14.27 12.24 -10.89
C GLU A 193 -13.66 10.87 -10.56
N ILE A 194 -14.31 10.09 -9.70
CA ILE A 194 -13.90 8.72 -9.33
C ILE A 194 -13.73 7.86 -10.57
N VAL A 195 -14.72 7.85 -11.46
CA VAL A 195 -14.65 7.08 -12.71
C VAL A 195 -13.54 7.58 -13.63
N SER A 196 -13.32 8.90 -13.70
CA SER A 196 -12.23 9.47 -14.52
C SER A 196 -10.83 9.07 -14.04
N GLN A 197 -10.69 8.70 -12.76
CA GLN A 197 -9.46 8.20 -12.15
C GLN A 197 -9.37 6.66 -12.18
N ASN A 198 -10.24 5.98 -12.94
CA ASN A 198 -10.36 4.51 -12.98
C ASN A 198 -10.60 3.88 -11.61
N LYS A 199 -11.25 4.60 -10.69
CA LYS A 199 -11.69 4.08 -9.40
C LYS A 199 -13.15 3.63 -9.47
N GLU A 200 -13.53 2.75 -8.55
CA GLU A 200 -14.88 2.20 -8.49
C GLU A 200 -15.67 2.82 -7.35
N TYR A 201 -17.00 2.90 -7.51
CA TYR A 201 -17.89 3.34 -6.44
C TYR A 201 -19.16 2.49 -6.34
N ILE A 202 -19.72 2.50 -5.15
CA ILE A 202 -21.01 1.89 -4.79
C ILE A 202 -21.91 2.95 -4.18
N VAL A 203 -23.22 2.76 -4.30
CA VAL A 203 -24.20 3.70 -3.78
C VAL A 203 -24.82 3.14 -2.52
N LEU A 204 -24.79 3.90 -1.43
CA LEU A 204 -25.46 3.53 -0.17
C LEU A 204 -26.80 4.26 -0.05
N LEU A 205 -27.87 3.48 0.04
CA LEU A 205 -29.21 3.98 0.35
C LEU A 205 -29.40 3.96 1.87
N GLY A 206 -29.75 5.11 2.43
CA GLY A 206 -30.03 5.26 3.86
C GLY A 206 -30.75 6.58 4.11
N ASP A 207 -30.76 7.02 5.36
CA ASP A 207 -31.57 8.16 5.79
C ASP A 207 -30.90 9.52 5.52
N ASN A 208 -29.59 9.53 5.27
CA ASN A 208 -28.80 10.74 5.04
C ASN A 208 -28.90 11.27 3.59
N ILE A 209 -30.09 11.26 3.01
CA ILE A 209 -30.36 11.75 1.65
C ILE A 209 -31.28 12.96 1.73
N ASP A 210 -30.70 14.16 1.68
CA ASP A 210 -31.45 15.41 1.83
C ASP A 210 -32.22 15.77 0.55
N GLU A 211 -31.64 15.51 -0.62
CA GLU A 211 -32.24 15.92 -1.88
C GLU A 211 -33.48 15.11 -2.21
N VAL A 212 -34.60 15.82 -2.32
CA VAL A 212 -35.95 15.29 -2.57
C VAL A 212 -36.01 14.33 -3.76
N ARG A 213 -35.20 14.53 -4.81
CA ARG A 213 -35.15 13.66 -6.00
C ARG A 213 -34.53 12.28 -5.76
N PHE A 214 -33.74 12.12 -4.69
CA PHE A 214 -33.09 10.87 -4.31
C PHE A 214 -33.69 10.27 -3.05
N ARG A 215 -34.33 11.11 -2.21
CA ARG A 215 -34.88 10.70 -0.93
C ARG A 215 -35.98 9.65 -1.05
N PHE A 216 -36.01 8.78 -0.06
CA PHE A 216 -37.12 7.88 0.24
C PHE A 216 -37.77 8.33 1.54
N ASP A 217 -39.10 8.28 1.59
CA ASP A 217 -39.88 8.82 2.69
C ASP A 217 -41.12 7.92 2.83
N ASP A 218 -41.60 7.72 4.05
CA ASP A 218 -42.70 6.80 4.30
C ASP A 218 -44.03 7.33 3.74
N ASP A 219 -44.18 8.64 3.63
CA ASP A 219 -45.37 9.26 3.05
C ASP A 219 -45.37 9.26 1.51
N TYR A 220 -44.30 8.76 0.87
CA TYR A 220 -44.21 8.75 -0.59
C TYR A 220 -45.03 7.61 -1.21
N SER A 221 -45.89 7.98 -2.16
CA SER A 221 -46.56 7.01 -3.03
C SER A 221 -45.56 6.14 -3.81
N ASP A 222 -45.96 4.92 -4.19
CA ASP A 222 -45.16 4.02 -5.02
C ASP A 222 -44.63 4.69 -6.29
N LYS A 223 -45.43 5.56 -6.92
CA LYS A 223 -45.02 6.31 -8.11
C LYS A 223 -43.86 7.27 -7.80
N ARG A 224 -43.91 7.92 -6.63
CA ARG A 224 -42.83 8.80 -6.16
C ARG A 224 -41.56 8.00 -5.85
N LEU A 225 -41.68 6.91 -5.09
CA LEU A 225 -40.55 6.01 -4.78
C LEU A 225 -39.87 5.49 -6.07
N ASN A 226 -40.66 5.04 -7.05
CA ASN A 226 -40.14 4.61 -8.35
C ASN A 226 -39.44 5.73 -9.12
N THR A 227 -39.87 6.98 -8.93
CA THR A 227 -39.20 8.14 -9.52
C THR A 227 -37.86 8.38 -8.85
N SER A 228 -37.78 8.35 -7.51
CA SER A 228 -36.51 8.45 -6.79
C SER A 228 -35.52 7.35 -7.20
N VAL A 229 -35.97 6.10 -7.31
CA VAL A 229 -35.14 4.99 -7.83
C VAL A 229 -34.61 5.30 -9.23
N ARG A 230 -35.46 5.77 -10.15
CA ARG A 230 -35.01 6.14 -11.51
C ARG A 230 -33.98 7.28 -11.50
N SER A 231 -34.17 8.26 -10.62
CA SER A 231 -33.24 9.38 -10.47
C SER A 231 -31.88 8.90 -9.97
N ILE A 232 -31.85 8.03 -8.94
CA ILE A 232 -30.60 7.45 -8.43
C ILE A 232 -29.91 6.63 -9.52
N LEU A 233 -30.62 5.72 -10.19
CA LEU A 233 -30.04 4.89 -11.24
C LEU A 233 -29.54 5.71 -12.44
N GLY A 234 -30.21 6.82 -12.76
CA GLY A 234 -29.77 7.75 -13.80
C GLY A 234 -28.51 8.53 -13.42
N ALA A 235 -28.43 9.01 -12.17
CA ALA A 235 -27.29 9.78 -11.67
C ALA A 235 -26.05 8.90 -11.42
N PHE A 236 -26.26 7.66 -10.97
CA PHE A 236 -25.21 6.75 -10.50
C PHE A 236 -25.15 5.46 -11.34
N GLY A 237 -25.35 5.58 -12.66
CA GLY A 237 -25.44 4.42 -13.55
C GLY A 237 -24.15 3.59 -13.69
N ASN A 238 -23.00 4.13 -13.29
CA ASN A 238 -21.71 3.43 -13.31
C ASN A 238 -21.38 2.74 -11.97
N SER A 239 -22.32 2.72 -11.02
CA SER A 239 -22.12 2.09 -9.73
C SER A 239 -21.94 0.58 -9.87
N LYS A 240 -21.02 0.00 -9.10
CA LYS A 240 -20.78 -1.46 -9.08
C LYS A 240 -21.81 -2.22 -8.27
N LEU A 241 -22.39 -1.57 -7.25
CA LEU A 241 -23.32 -2.17 -6.31
C LEU A 241 -24.17 -1.10 -5.66
N TYR A 242 -25.40 -1.48 -5.31
CA TYR A 242 -26.29 -0.67 -4.50
C TYR A 242 -26.45 -1.32 -3.14
N LEU A 243 -26.05 -0.59 -2.10
CA LEU A 243 -26.19 -0.98 -0.72
C LEU A 243 -27.42 -0.35 -0.09
N VAL A 244 -27.94 -1.00 0.94
CA VAL A 244 -28.91 -0.40 1.86
C VAL A 244 -28.37 -0.50 3.28
N ASP A 245 -28.43 0.62 4.00
CA ASP A 245 -28.12 0.64 5.42
C ASP A 245 -29.23 -0.12 6.16
N ASP A 246 -28.91 -1.30 6.70
CA ASP A 246 -29.87 -2.14 7.42
C ASP A 246 -30.32 -1.55 8.77
N ALA A 247 -29.61 -0.53 9.28
CA ALA A 247 -30.04 0.24 10.43
C ALA A 247 -30.97 1.41 10.08
N SER A 248 -31.14 1.73 8.79
CA SER A 248 -31.93 2.89 8.33
C SER A 248 -33.44 2.75 8.54
N ASP A 249 -34.13 3.87 8.63
CA ASP A 249 -35.59 3.94 8.64
C ASP A 249 -36.16 3.39 7.32
N LEU A 250 -35.52 3.70 6.18
CA LEU A 250 -35.87 3.11 4.90
C LEU A 250 -35.92 1.59 4.96
N TYR A 251 -34.88 0.93 5.49
CA TYR A 251 -34.81 -0.54 5.51
C TYR A 251 -35.91 -1.17 6.39
N LYS A 252 -36.26 -0.48 7.48
CA LYS A 252 -37.28 -0.90 8.44
C LYS A 252 -38.71 -0.60 7.98
N SER A 253 -38.88 0.26 6.98
CA SER A 253 -40.20 0.70 6.54
C SER A 253 -40.87 -0.24 5.54
N ARG A 254 -42.18 -0.05 5.34
CA ARG A 254 -42.96 -0.84 4.38
C ARG A 254 -42.57 -0.53 2.94
N GLN A 255 -42.04 0.67 2.73
CA GLN A 255 -41.66 1.25 1.45
C GLN A 255 -40.37 0.58 0.93
N TYR A 256 -39.55 -0.01 1.80
CA TYR A 256 -38.40 -0.82 1.41
C TYR A 256 -38.76 -1.87 0.36
N LEU A 257 -39.88 -2.58 0.52
CA LEU A 257 -40.30 -3.62 -0.42
C LEU A 257 -40.54 -3.05 -1.82
N VAL A 258 -41.12 -1.85 -1.91
CA VAL A 258 -41.37 -1.15 -3.19
C VAL A 258 -40.05 -0.74 -3.83
N VAL A 259 -39.12 -0.19 -3.04
CA VAL A 259 -37.79 0.23 -3.51
C VAL A 259 -36.99 -1.00 -3.97
N LYS A 260 -36.89 -2.05 -3.15
CA LYS A 260 -36.23 -3.31 -3.47
C LYS A 260 -36.78 -3.93 -4.77
N THR A 261 -38.10 -4.04 -4.88
CA THR A 261 -38.76 -4.56 -6.10
C THR A 261 -38.43 -3.71 -7.33
N ALA A 262 -38.29 -2.39 -7.17
CA ALA A 262 -37.94 -1.50 -8.28
C ALA A 262 -36.48 -1.72 -8.76
N PHE A 263 -35.54 -2.00 -7.85
CA PHE A 263 -34.17 -2.39 -8.22
C PHE A 263 -34.16 -3.78 -8.88
N GLU A 264 -34.85 -4.76 -8.31
CA GLU A 264 -34.91 -6.15 -8.82
C GLU A 264 -35.53 -6.23 -10.22
N LYS A 265 -36.56 -5.42 -10.51
CA LYS A 265 -37.15 -5.30 -11.87
C LYS A 265 -36.13 -4.89 -12.94
N ARG A 266 -35.01 -4.30 -12.53
CA ARG A 266 -33.90 -3.88 -13.39
C ARG A 266 -32.68 -4.81 -13.26
N LYS A 267 -32.85 -5.97 -12.62
CA LYS A 267 -31.80 -6.97 -12.34
C LYS A 267 -30.67 -6.42 -11.46
N LEU A 268 -31.00 -5.49 -10.58
CA LEU A 268 -30.08 -4.95 -9.58
C LEU A 268 -30.51 -5.44 -8.20
N ASN A 269 -29.55 -5.94 -7.42
CA ASN A 269 -29.79 -6.38 -6.05
C ASN A 269 -29.38 -5.28 -5.08
N LEU A 270 -30.22 -5.04 -4.07
CA LEU A 270 -29.84 -4.23 -2.91
C LEU A 270 -29.19 -5.13 -1.87
N VAL A 271 -27.93 -4.87 -1.55
CA VAL A 271 -27.17 -5.64 -0.58
C VAL A 271 -27.17 -4.92 0.77
N PRO A 272 -27.55 -5.59 1.88
CA PRO A 272 -27.46 -5.00 3.22
C PRO A 272 -26.02 -4.65 3.59
N LEU A 273 -25.81 -3.49 4.23
CA LEU A 273 -24.49 -3.04 4.63
C LEU A 273 -23.80 -3.98 5.62
N ASN A 274 -24.57 -4.62 6.52
CA ASN A 274 -24.06 -5.64 7.46
C ASN A 274 -23.49 -6.92 6.81
N THR A 275 -23.62 -7.09 5.49
CA THR A 275 -22.95 -8.18 4.75
C THR A 275 -21.42 -7.99 4.77
N PHE A 276 -20.95 -6.75 4.99
CA PHE A 276 -19.54 -6.40 5.00
C PHE A 276 -19.01 -6.29 6.43
N THR A 277 -17.77 -6.74 6.62
CA THR A 277 -17.05 -6.59 7.88
C THR A 277 -16.62 -5.13 8.08
N GLU A 278 -17.08 -4.51 9.15
CA GLU A 278 -16.66 -3.14 9.48
C GLU A 278 -15.29 -3.13 10.17
N LEU A 279 -14.35 -2.40 9.58
CA LEU A 279 -13.05 -2.09 10.15
C LEU A 279 -13.05 -0.62 10.60
N LYS A 280 -13.26 -0.39 11.90
CA LYS A 280 -13.32 0.96 12.46
C LYS A 280 -12.69 0.99 13.85
N SER A 281 -11.59 1.71 13.99
CA SER A 281 -10.99 2.04 15.28
C SER A 281 -10.44 3.47 15.27
N ARG A 282 -10.20 4.03 16.46
CA ARG A 282 -9.47 5.29 16.64
C ARG A 282 -7.97 5.07 16.79
N GLU A 283 -7.54 3.83 17.06
CA GLU A 283 -6.14 3.47 17.26
C GLU A 283 -5.67 2.54 16.14
N ASP A 284 -4.54 2.89 15.51
CA ASP A 284 -3.99 2.15 14.37
C ASP A 284 -3.71 0.68 14.72
N LYS A 285 -3.21 0.42 15.94
CA LYS A 285 -2.89 -0.92 16.41
C LYS A 285 -4.12 -1.82 16.53
N ASP A 286 -5.25 -1.26 16.94
CA ASP A 286 -6.50 -1.99 17.04
C ASP A 286 -7.03 -2.33 15.65
N LEU A 287 -6.91 -1.39 14.70
CA LEU A 287 -7.32 -1.61 13.31
C LEU A 287 -6.48 -2.72 12.67
N GLU A 288 -5.16 -2.70 12.88
CA GLU A 288 -4.26 -3.76 12.43
C GLU A 288 -4.64 -5.12 13.05
N SER A 289 -4.91 -5.14 14.36
CA SER A 289 -5.28 -6.37 15.08
C SER A 289 -6.62 -6.94 14.59
N MET A 290 -7.63 -6.09 14.38
CA MET A 290 -8.91 -6.48 13.80
C MET A 290 -8.74 -7.03 12.38
N PHE A 291 -7.96 -6.35 11.55
CA PHE A 291 -7.70 -6.79 10.18
C PHE A 291 -7.04 -8.17 10.15
N ARG A 292 -6.01 -8.39 10.97
CA ARG A 292 -5.35 -9.70 11.12
C ARG A 292 -6.34 -10.78 11.56
N TYR A 293 -7.14 -10.50 12.59
CA TYR A 293 -8.17 -11.41 13.07
C TYR A 293 -9.14 -11.85 11.96
N TYR A 294 -9.62 -10.91 11.13
CA TYR A 294 -10.52 -11.25 10.03
C TYR A 294 -9.83 -12.03 8.91
N CYS A 295 -8.57 -11.75 8.62
CA CYS A 295 -7.81 -12.52 7.64
C CYS A 295 -7.59 -13.98 8.10
N GLU A 296 -7.26 -14.18 9.38
CA GLU A 296 -6.99 -15.51 9.96
C GLU A 296 -8.28 -16.32 10.17
N SER A 297 -9.36 -15.68 10.63
CA SER A 297 -10.67 -16.34 10.81
C SER A 297 -11.32 -16.72 9.48
N SER A 298 -11.14 -15.91 8.43
CA SER A 298 -11.65 -16.25 7.09
C SER A 298 -10.85 -17.39 6.45
N ALA A 299 -9.55 -17.51 6.76
CA ALA A 299 -8.68 -18.58 6.27
C ALA A 299 -8.90 -19.95 6.96
N SER A 300 -9.60 -19.97 8.10
CA SER A 300 -9.89 -21.20 8.87
C SER A 300 -11.31 -21.74 8.64
N GLY A 301 -12.09 -21.09 7.78
CA GLY A 301 -13.47 -21.46 7.42
C GLY A 301 -13.61 -22.25 6.11
N GLU A 302 -12.52 -22.64 5.45
CA GLU A 302 -12.50 -23.54 4.29
C GLU A 302 -12.05 -24.96 4.65
#